data_AF-A0AAU3RB41-F1
#
_entry.id   AF-A0AAU3RB41-F1
#
_cell.length_a   1.000
_cell.length_b   1.000
_cell.length_c   1.000
_cell.angle_alpha   90.00
_cell.angle_beta   90.00
_cell.angle_gamma   90.00
#
_symmetry.space_group_name_H-M   'P 1'
#
loop_
_entity.id
_entity.type
_entity.pdbx_description
1 polymer ?
#
loop_
_entity_poly.entity_id
_entity_poly.type
_entity_poly.pdbx_seq_one_letter_code
_entity_poly.pdbx_strand_id
1 'polypeptide(L)'
;MILWLLNHLSTFVIAVLLVGGLTGLAVAGSVAARRRFPHLAQGDHNEMVGVALGMFGAIYGIILAFVVVTLWTQLENTQNIVASEATDLALVVRSADAFPPADRDRVHRAVGAYAHAVVEVQWPLMRDGRPSYEATAPQTQALYRALQAYEPQGTRAETFYAEAVTRLNDVAAQRRARITMAESSLPILLQVLVYGGAFVIVPLTFLFGLRSLKMQLLFVSAVAGLIGFSLLLVVALDRPFAGDLSVTPEPYKEAALAQFWAAG
;
A
#
# COMPACT_ATOMS: atom_id res chain seq x y z
N MET A 1 11.09 1.47 10.61
CA MET A 1 10.34 2.36 11.53
C MET A 1 8.95 2.72 11.01
N ILE A 2 8.80 3.24 9.78
CA ILE A 2 7.46 3.56 9.21
C ILE A 2 6.49 2.38 9.21
N LEU A 3 6.95 1.18 8.81
CA LEU A 3 6.11 -0.04 8.80
C LEU A 3 5.61 -0.42 10.20
N TRP A 4 6.43 -0.25 11.23
CA TRP A 4 6.03 -0.53 12.60
C TRP A 4 4.90 0.41 13.06
N LEU A 5 5.02 1.71 12.75
CA LEU A 5 3.98 2.70 13.05
C LEU A 5 2.68 2.36 12.33
N LEU A 6 2.75 2.08 11.02
CA LEU A 6 1.59 1.70 10.21
C LEU A 6 0.91 0.43 10.73
N ASN A 7 1.66 -0.58 11.15
CA ASN A 7 1.09 -1.87 11.54
C ASN A 7 0.49 -1.90 12.95
N HIS A 8 0.92 -1.02 13.85
CA HIS A 8 0.55 -1.04 15.28
C HIS A 8 -0.31 0.15 15.71
N LEU A 9 -0.29 1.27 14.99
CA LEU A 9 -1.09 2.45 15.30
C LEU A 9 -2.20 2.61 14.28
N SER A 10 -3.40 2.94 14.76
CA SER A 10 -4.50 3.32 13.86
C SER A 10 -4.13 4.54 13.02
N THR A 11 -4.68 4.62 11.81
CA THR A 11 -4.50 5.78 10.92
C THR A 11 -4.89 7.08 11.61
N PHE A 12 -5.88 7.05 12.50
CA PHE A 12 -6.25 8.22 13.31
C PHE A 12 -5.12 8.68 14.24
N VAL A 13 -4.45 7.77 14.94
CA VAL A 13 -3.32 8.11 15.81
C VAL A 13 -2.15 8.65 14.98
N ILE A 14 -1.85 8.03 13.83
CA ILE A 14 -0.81 8.52 12.92
C ILE A 14 -1.18 9.91 12.37
N ALA A 15 -2.45 10.15 12.04
CA ALA A 15 -2.93 11.46 11.62
C ALA A 15 -2.70 12.51 12.72
N VAL A 16 -3.09 12.21 13.96
CA VAL A 16 -2.86 13.12 15.10
C VAL A 16 -1.37 13.39 15.32
N LEU A 17 -0.51 12.37 15.25
CA LEU A 17 0.93 12.54 15.45
C LEU A 17 1.60 13.29 14.31
N LEU A 18 1.31 12.93 13.06
CA LEU A 18 1.95 13.50 11.87
C LEU A 18 1.39 14.88 11.55
N VAL A 19 0.07 14.98 11.41
CA VAL A 19 -0.59 16.26 11.10
C VAL A 19 -0.51 17.19 12.30
N GLY A 20 -0.87 16.72 13.49
CA GLY A 20 -0.79 17.53 14.71
C GLY A 20 0.66 17.91 15.06
N GLY A 21 1.62 17.00 14.87
CA GLY A 21 3.04 17.29 15.04
C GLY A 21 3.56 18.32 14.06
N LEU A 22 3.27 18.17 12.76
CA LEU A 22 3.68 19.14 11.73
C LEU A 22 3.04 20.50 11.96
N THR A 23 1.72 20.56 12.22
CA THR A 23 1.01 21.79 12.52
C THR A 23 1.52 22.44 13.81
N GLY A 24 1.76 21.67 14.86
CA GLY A 24 2.31 22.14 16.12
C GLY A 24 3.72 22.72 15.96
N LEU A 25 4.59 22.03 15.24
CA LEU A 25 5.93 22.51 14.90
C LEU A 25 5.88 23.77 14.03
N ALA A 26 4.98 23.83 13.05
CA ALA A 26 4.80 25.00 12.21
C ALA A 26 4.31 26.22 13.01
N VAL A 27 3.35 26.02 13.91
CA VAL A 27 2.86 27.05 14.82
C VAL A 27 3.97 27.53 15.76
N ALA A 28 4.69 26.60 16.40
CA ALA A 28 5.81 26.93 17.28
C ALA A 28 6.92 27.69 16.54
N GLY A 29 7.27 27.23 15.34
CA GLY A 29 8.22 27.88 14.44
C GLY A 29 7.79 29.29 14.03
N SER A 30 6.51 29.48 13.69
CA SER A 30 5.95 30.79 13.37
C SER A 30 6.01 31.76 14.57
N VAL A 31 5.66 31.29 15.77
CA VAL A 31 5.74 32.10 17.00
C VAL A 31 7.20 32.46 17.32
N ALA A 32 8.12 31.50 17.20
CA ALA A 32 9.55 31.73 17.42
C ALA A 32 10.14 32.71 16.41
N ALA A 33 9.81 32.57 15.13
CA ALA A 33 10.24 33.47 14.06
C ALA A 33 9.74 34.90 14.32
N ARG A 34 8.47 35.06 14.70
CA ARG A 34 7.89 36.37 15.06
C ARG A 34 8.56 36.99 16.28
N ARG A 35 8.90 36.20 17.30
CA ARG A 35 9.64 36.68 18.49
C ARG A 35 11.07 37.10 18.14
N ARG A 36 11.74 36.36 17.25
CA ARG A 36 13.14 36.62 16.89
C ARG A 36 13.30 37.76 15.88
N PHE A 37 12.32 37.94 15.00
CA PHE A 37 12.30 38.95 13.94
C PHE A 37 10.95 39.70 13.92
N PRO A 38 10.72 40.63 14.87
CA PRO A 38 9.45 41.36 14.97
C PRO A 38 9.10 42.18 13.72
N HIS A 39 10.11 42.59 12.95
CA HIS A 39 9.96 43.32 11.69
C HIS A 39 9.19 42.54 10.62
N LEU A 40 9.22 41.20 10.64
CA LEU A 40 8.43 40.37 9.71
C LEU A 40 6.92 40.63 9.83
N ALA A 41 6.43 41.06 10.99
CA ALA A 41 5.01 41.37 11.19
C ALA A 41 4.56 42.66 10.47
N GLN A 42 5.49 43.46 9.96
CA GLN A 42 5.19 44.69 9.22
C GLN A 42 4.68 44.39 7.80
N GLY A 43 5.05 43.23 7.24
CA GLY A 43 4.51 42.74 5.98
C GLY A 43 5.15 43.32 4.72
N ASP A 44 6.31 43.98 4.85
CA ASP A 44 6.99 44.69 3.76
C ASP A 44 7.32 43.81 2.55
N HIS A 45 7.44 42.49 2.75
CA HIS A 45 7.75 41.52 1.70
C HIS A 45 6.57 40.58 1.37
N ASN A 46 5.37 40.85 1.87
CA ASN A 46 4.22 39.94 1.73
C ASN A 46 3.84 39.66 0.28
N GLU A 47 3.97 40.64 -0.62
CA GLU A 47 3.69 40.45 -2.04
C GLU A 47 4.65 39.39 -2.63
N MET A 48 5.95 39.55 -2.39
CA MET A 48 6.96 38.59 -2.85
C MET A 48 6.81 37.21 -2.22
N VAL A 49 6.55 37.14 -0.90
CA VAL A 49 6.33 35.87 -0.19
C VAL A 49 5.04 35.20 -0.67
N GLY A 50 3.98 35.97 -0.92
CA GLY A 50 2.71 35.48 -1.46
C GLY A 50 2.87 34.88 -2.85
N VAL A 51 3.60 35.55 -3.74
CA VAL A 51 3.94 35.03 -5.08
C VAL A 51 4.77 33.75 -4.97
N ALA A 52 5.79 33.71 -4.11
CA ALA A 52 6.61 32.53 -3.89
C ALA A 52 5.78 31.34 -3.34
N LEU A 53 4.93 31.58 -2.33
CA LEU A 53 4.01 30.57 -1.79
C LEU A 53 3.04 30.05 -2.85
N GLY A 54 2.50 30.93 -3.69
CA GLY A 54 1.65 30.53 -4.81
C GLY A 54 2.38 29.66 -5.82
N MET A 55 3.58 30.07 -6.25
CA MET A 55 4.38 29.34 -7.22
C MET A 55 4.84 27.97 -6.70
N PHE A 56 5.50 27.95 -5.53
CA PHE A 56 5.97 26.70 -4.92
C PHE A 56 4.80 25.80 -4.49
N GLY A 57 3.73 26.39 -3.96
CA GLY A 57 2.51 25.68 -3.60
C GLY A 57 1.83 25.03 -4.80
N ALA A 58 1.76 25.71 -5.94
CA ALA A 58 1.21 25.15 -7.17
C ALA A 58 2.04 23.97 -7.69
N ILE A 59 3.37 24.14 -7.79
CA ILE A 59 4.27 23.07 -8.23
C ILE A 59 4.18 21.86 -7.29
N TYR A 60 4.23 22.11 -5.98
CA TYR A 60 4.13 21.06 -4.97
C TYR A 60 2.78 20.36 -4.99
N GLY A 61 1.67 21.09 -5.15
CA GLY A 61 0.33 20.54 -5.27
C GLY A 61 0.20 19.59 -6.46
N ILE A 62 0.76 19.96 -7.61
CA ILE A 62 0.79 19.12 -8.81
C ILE A 62 1.58 17.83 -8.54
N ILE A 63 2.78 17.94 -7.96
CA ILE A 63 3.62 16.78 -7.61
C ILE A 63 2.87 15.85 -6.65
N LEU A 64 2.29 16.39 -5.58
CA LEU A 64 1.52 15.62 -4.61
C LEU A 64 0.36 14.90 -5.28
N ALA A 65 -0.40 15.57 -6.14
CA ALA A 65 -1.51 14.96 -6.86
C ALA A 65 -1.04 13.77 -7.70
N PHE A 66 0.05 13.91 -8.46
CA PHE A 66 0.61 12.81 -9.24
C PHE A 66 1.12 11.65 -8.39
N VAL A 67 1.80 11.94 -7.27
CA VAL A 67 2.27 10.92 -6.34
C VAL A 67 1.10 10.15 -5.75
N VAL A 68 0.07 10.85 -5.26
CA VAL A 68 -1.13 10.23 -4.69
C VAL A 68 -1.85 9.34 -5.71
N VAL A 69 -2.05 9.84 -6.94
CA VAL A 69 -2.69 9.04 -8.01
C VAL A 69 -1.87 7.79 -8.33
N THR A 70 -0.55 7.92 -8.44
CA THR A 70 0.35 6.79 -8.73
C THR A 70 0.27 5.73 -7.63
N LEU A 71 0.30 6.15 -6.37
CA LEU A 71 0.18 5.26 -5.22
C LEU A 71 -1.19 4.58 -5.15
N TRP A 72 -2.25 5.32 -5.42
CA TRP A 72 -3.61 4.77 -5.46
C TRP A 72 -3.74 3.71 -6.56
N THR A 73 -3.30 4.01 -7.78
CA THR A 73 -3.29 3.04 -8.88
C THR A 73 -2.42 1.83 -8.57
N GLN A 74 -1.29 2.01 -7.89
CA GLN A 74 -0.46 0.89 -7.44
C GLN A 74 -1.19 0.00 -6.42
N LEU A 75 -1.94 0.58 -5.48
CA LEU A 75 -2.77 -0.15 -4.53
C LEU A 75 -3.85 -0.96 -5.26
N GLU A 76 -4.60 -0.35 -6.18
CA GLU A 76 -5.63 -1.03 -6.98
C GLU A 76 -5.03 -2.18 -7.81
N ASN A 77 -3.89 -1.95 -8.47
CA ASN A 77 -3.19 -3.00 -9.21
C ASN A 77 -2.77 -4.16 -8.29
N THR A 78 -2.33 -3.85 -7.07
CA THR A 78 -1.95 -4.88 -6.10
C THR A 78 -3.15 -5.70 -5.66
N GLN A 79 -4.29 -5.03 -5.39
CA GLN A 79 -5.56 -5.69 -5.08
C GLN A 79 -6.00 -6.62 -6.22
N ASN A 80 -5.92 -6.15 -7.46
CA ASN A 80 -6.26 -6.94 -8.64
C ASN A 80 -5.36 -8.18 -8.79
N ILE A 81 -4.05 -8.04 -8.62
CA ILE A 81 -3.12 -9.18 -8.69
C ILE A 81 -3.45 -10.22 -7.61
N VAL A 82 -3.73 -9.76 -6.38
CA VAL A 82 -4.12 -10.63 -5.27
C VAL A 82 -5.45 -11.35 -5.55
N ALA A 83 -6.45 -10.63 -6.04
CA ALA A 83 -7.75 -11.18 -6.39
C ALA A 83 -7.68 -12.16 -7.56
N SER A 84 -6.89 -11.86 -8.59
CA SER A 84 -6.66 -12.76 -9.72
C SER A 84 -5.96 -14.04 -9.29
N GLU A 85 -4.93 -13.96 -8.42
CA GLU A 85 -4.26 -15.14 -7.87
C GLU A 85 -5.20 -16.04 -7.08
N ALA A 86 -6.05 -15.47 -6.22
CA ALA A 86 -7.06 -16.25 -5.53
C ALA A 86 -8.12 -16.83 -6.49
N THR A 87 -8.49 -16.09 -7.53
CA THR A 87 -9.47 -16.53 -8.54
C THR A 87 -8.93 -17.70 -9.35
N ASP A 88 -7.72 -17.62 -9.91
CA ASP A 88 -7.13 -18.70 -10.69
C ASP A 88 -6.86 -19.92 -9.80
N LEU A 89 -6.48 -19.73 -8.54
CA LEU A 89 -6.39 -20.82 -7.57
C LEU A 89 -7.74 -21.49 -7.31
N ALA A 90 -8.83 -20.73 -7.19
CA ALA A 90 -10.19 -21.26 -7.09
C ALA A 90 -10.62 -22.01 -8.37
N LEU A 91 -10.17 -21.57 -9.54
CA LEU A 91 -10.42 -22.26 -10.81
C LEU A 91 -9.64 -23.58 -10.91
N VAL A 92 -8.43 -23.67 -10.35
CA VAL A 92 -7.70 -24.96 -10.22
C VAL A 92 -8.53 -25.97 -9.42
N VAL A 93 -9.16 -25.55 -8.31
CA VAL A 93 -10.07 -26.40 -7.52
C VAL A 93 -11.24 -26.88 -8.38
N ARG A 94 -11.94 -25.95 -9.05
CA ARG A 94 -13.10 -26.30 -9.90
C ARG A 94 -12.75 -27.24 -11.05
N SER A 95 -11.57 -27.07 -11.65
CA SER A 95 -11.10 -27.97 -12.71
C SER A 95 -10.76 -29.36 -12.16
N ALA A 96 -10.25 -29.42 -10.93
CA ALA A 96 -9.94 -30.69 -10.27
C ALA A 96 -11.18 -31.51 -9.91
N ASP A 97 -12.36 -30.90 -9.80
CA ASP A 97 -13.63 -31.62 -9.55
C ASP A 97 -14.00 -32.60 -10.69
N ALA A 98 -13.42 -32.43 -11.88
CA ALA A 98 -13.57 -33.38 -12.99
C ALA A 98 -12.66 -34.61 -12.89
N PHE A 99 -11.71 -34.62 -11.95
CA PHE A 99 -10.74 -35.72 -11.78
C PHE A 99 -11.30 -36.84 -10.89
N PRO A 100 -10.68 -38.04 -10.93
CA PRO A 100 -10.99 -39.09 -9.97
C PRO A 100 -10.79 -38.62 -8.52
N PRO A 101 -11.56 -39.16 -7.54
CA PRO A 101 -11.55 -38.66 -6.17
C PRO A 101 -10.16 -38.57 -5.53
N ALA A 102 -9.29 -39.57 -5.76
CA ALA A 102 -7.95 -39.60 -5.19
C ALA A 102 -7.05 -38.45 -5.70
N ASP A 103 -7.15 -38.11 -7.00
CA ASP A 103 -6.37 -37.05 -7.62
C ASP A 103 -6.95 -35.67 -7.31
N ARG A 104 -8.29 -35.53 -7.34
CA ARG A 104 -9.00 -34.34 -6.89
C ARG A 104 -8.59 -33.96 -5.46
N ASP A 105 -8.67 -34.91 -4.53
CA ASP A 105 -8.35 -34.66 -3.13
C ASP A 105 -6.86 -34.32 -2.93
N ARG A 106 -5.96 -34.86 -3.77
CA ARG A 106 -4.53 -34.48 -3.79
C ARG A 106 -4.35 -33.03 -4.22
N VAL A 107 -5.04 -32.59 -5.27
CA VAL A 107 -5.00 -31.18 -5.73
C VAL A 107 -5.62 -30.27 -4.67
N HIS A 108 -6.77 -30.62 -4.10
CA HIS A 108 -7.44 -29.82 -3.07
C HIS A 108 -6.54 -29.63 -1.85
N ARG A 109 -5.87 -30.68 -1.36
CA ARG A 109 -4.90 -30.55 -0.26
C ARG A 109 -3.74 -29.63 -0.60
N ALA A 110 -3.20 -29.70 -1.82
CA ALA A 110 -2.11 -28.84 -2.26
C ALA A 110 -2.55 -27.37 -2.37
N VAL A 111 -3.76 -27.12 -2.89
CA VAL A 111 -4.36 -25.78 -2.95
C VAL A 111 -4.59 -25.21 -1.55
N GLY A 112 -5.21 -25.98 -0.65
CA GLY A 112 -5.41 -25.56 0.74
C GLY A 112 -4.10 -25.22 1.43
N ALA A 113 -3.08 -26.08 1.31
CA ALA A 113 -1.76 -25.82 1.89
C ALA A 113 -1.11 -24.54 1.32
N TYR A 114 -1.28 -24.26 0.03
CA TYR A 114 -0.82 -23.01 -0.58
C TYR A 114 -1.58 -21.80 -0.04
N ALA A 115 -2.92 -21.86 0.01
CA ALA A 115 -3.75 -20.77 0.53
C ALA A 115 -3.41 -20.44 2.00
N HIS A 116 -3.26 -21.45 2.86
CA HIS A 116 -2.80 -21.25 4.24
C HIS A 116 -1.40 -20.62 4.29
N ALA A 117 -0.43 -21.14 3.54
CA ALA A 117 0.92 -20.58 3.54
C ALA A 117 0.96 -19.13 3.05
N VAL A 118 0.12 -18.77 2.07
CA VAL A 118 -0.02 -17.39 1.60
C VAL A 118 -0.56 -16.49 2.72
N VAL A 119 -1.69 -16.86 3.34
CA VAL A 119 -2.39 -16.02 4.31
C VAL A 119 -1.69 -15.96 5.66
N GLU A 120 -1.20 -17.10 6.16
CA GLU A 120 -0.69 -17.24 7.54
C GLU A 120 0.81 -17.01 7.64
N VAL A 121 1.56 -17.21 6.56
CA VAL A 121 3.03 -17.07 6.57
C VAL A 121 3.48 -15.91 5.70
N GLN A 122 3.09 -15.90 4.42
CA GLN A 122 3.60 -14.90 3.48
C GLN A 122 3.00 -13.51 3.70
N TRP A 123 1.71 -13.41 4.02
CA TRP A 123 1.05 -12.12 4.27
C TRP A 123 1.67 -11.35 5.44
N PRO A 124 1.86 -11.95 6.63
CA PRO A 124 2.55 -11.29 7.73
C PRO A 124 3.97 -10.83 7.37
N LEU A 125 4.74 -11.66 6.67
CA LEU A 125 6.08 -11.31 6.20
C LEU A 125 6.07 -10.10 5.24
N MET A 126 5.11 -10.05 4.31
CA MET A 126 4.95 -8.90 3.40
C MET A 126 4.50 -7.64 4.16
N ARG A 127 3.58 -7.78 5.12
CA ARG A 127 3.12 -6.69 6.00
C ARG A 127 4.27 -6.09 6.81
N ASP A 128 5.24 -6.90 7.22
CA ASP A 128 6.45 -6.46 7.93
C ASP A 128 7.58 -5.97 7.01
N GLY A 129 7.34 -5.91 5.70
CA GLY A 129 8.34 -5.46 4.71
C GLY A 129 9.48 -6.45 4.52
N ARG A 130 9.22 -7.74 4.76
CA ARG A 130 10.16 -8.85 4.58
C ARG A 130 9.60 -9.88 3.58
N PRO A 131 9.21 -9.46 2.36
CA PRO A 131 8.72 -10.39 1.35
C PRO A 131 9.75 -11.49 1.08
N SER A 132 9.27 -12.73 0.90
CA SER A 132 10.13 -13.88 0.66
C SER A 132 9.52 -14.79 -0.39
N TYR A 133 10.31 -15.08 -1.42
CA TYR A 133 9.99 -16.09 -2.41
C TYR A 133 10.07 -17.50 -1.85
N GLU A 134 10.81 -17.73 -0.76
CA GLU A 134 10.97 -19.07 -0.17
C GLU A 134 9.77 -19.46 0.69
N ALA A 135 9.06 -18.49 1.27
CA ALA A 135 7.97 -18.72 2.23
C ALA A 135 6.83 -19.62 1.69
N THR A 136 6.55 -19.55 0.38
CA THR A 136 5.51 -20.38 -0.27
C THR A 136 6.03 -21.26 -1.40
N ALA A 137 7.35 -21.32 -1.61
CA ALA A 137 7.96 -22.10 -2.69
C ALA A 137 7.66 -23.61 -2.58
N PRO A 138 7.74 -24.26 -1.40
CA PRO A 138 7.39 -25.67 -1.26
C PRO A 138 5.95 -25.98 -1.65
N GLN A 139 5.01 -25.09 -1.32
CA GLN A 139 3.58 -25.25 -1.60
C GLN A 139 3.29 -25.06 -3.09
N THR A 140 3.93 -24.08 -3.74
CA THR A 140 3.85 -23.94 -5.19
C THR A 140 4.39 -25.19 -5.90
N GLN A 141 5.52 -25.74 -5.45
CA GLN A 141 6.06 -26.98 -6.01
C GLN A 141 5.12 -28.17 -5.78
N ALA A 142 4.47 -28.24 -4.62
CA ALA A 142 3.50 -29.29 -4.30
C ALA A 142 2.26 -29.23 -5.20
N LEU A 143 1.77 -28.03 -5.56
CA LEU A 143 0.70 -27.85 -6.54
C LEU A 143 1.06 -28.44 -7.91
N TYR A 144 2.25 -28.10 -8.44
CA TYR A 144 2.71 -28.65 -9.71
C TYR A 144 2.86 -30.17 -9.65
N ARG A 145 3.43 -30.71 -8.57
CA ARG A 145 3.55 -32.16 -8.38
C ARG A 145 2.19 -32.86 -8.30
N ALA A 146 1.19 -32.23 -7.67
CA ALA A 146 -0.15 -32.80 -7.55
C ALA A 146 -0.82 -33.01 -8.90
N LEU A 147 -0.70 -32.03 -9.82
CA LEU A 147 -1.17 -32.13 -11.20
C LEU A 147 -0.32 -33.10 -12.02
N GLN A 148 1.01 -32.98 -11.97
CA GLN A 148 1.92 -33.84 -12.75
C GLN A 148 1.79 -35.34 -12.43
N ALA A 149 1.34 -35.69 -11.22
CA ALA A 149 1.11 -37.07 -10.81
C ALA A 149 -0.21 -37.67 -11.36
N TYR A 150 -1.08 -36.86 -11.98
CA TYR A 150 -2.33 -37.33 -12.56
C TYR A 150 -2.18 -37.48 -14.08
N GLU A 151 -2.57 -38.65 -14.60
CA GLU A 151 -2.65 -38.92 -16.04
C GLU A 151 -4.13 -38.90 -16.47
N PRO A 152 -4.58 -37.88 -17.23
CA PRO A 152 -5.98 -37.75 -17.59
C PRO A 152 -6.40 -38.85 -18.57
N GLN A 153 -7.57 -39.45 -18.31
CA GLN A 153 -8.14 -40.48 -19.17
C GLN A 153 -9.45 -39.99 -19.80
N GLY A 154 -9.43 -39.80 -21.12
CA GLY A 154 -10.58 -39.39 -21.92
C GLY A 154 -10.70 -37.87 -22.08
N THR A 155 -11.42 -37.46 -23.13
CA THR A 155 -11.48 -36.07 -23.61
C THR A 155 -11.94 -35.06 -22.56
N ARG A 156 -12.86 -35.46 -21.67
CA ARG A 156 -13.34 -34.57 -20.59
C ARG A 156 -12.23 -34.28 -19.59
N ALA A 157 -11.53 -35.32 -19.11
CA ALA A 157 -10.45 -35.17 -18.13
C ALA A 157 -9.26 -34.39 -18.71
N GLU A 158 -8.91 -34.64 -19.98
CA GLU A 158 -7.86 -33.92 -20.69
C GLU A 158 -8.13 -32.41 -20.76
N THR A 159 -9.37 -32.02 -21.11
CA THR A 159 -9.77 -30.61 -21.19
C THR A 159 -9.63 -29.91 -19.84
N PHE A 160 -10.17 -30.50 -18.77
CA PHE A 160 -10.09 -29.90 -17.42
C PHE A 160 -8.66 -29.92 -16.87
N TYR A 161 -7.85 -30.92 -17.21
CA TYR A 161 -6.45 -30.98 -16.85
C TYR A 161 -5.64 -29.85 -17.50
N ALA A 162 -5.82 -29.63 -18.80
CA ALA A 162 -5.17 -28.54 -19.53
C ALA A 162 -5.54 -27.17 -18.95
N GLU A 163 -6.81 -26.97 -18.60
CA GLU A 163 -7.27 -25.75 -17.92
C GLU A 163 -6.61 -25.60 -16.54
N ALA A 164 -6.57 -26.66 -15.72
CA ALA A 164 -5.94 -26.63 -14.40
C ALA A 164 -4.44 -26.27 -14.47
N VAL A 165 -3.70 -26.82 -15.44
CA VAL A 165 -2.28 -26.50 -15.66
C VAL A 165 -2.11 -25.03 -16.09
N THR A 166 -2.97 -24.54 -16.98
CA THR A 166 -2.94 -23.14 -17.42
C THR A 166 -3.17 -22.19 -16.24
N ARG A 167 -4.22 -22.43 -15.46
CA ARG A 167 -4.53 -21.63 -14.26
C ARG A 167 -3.42 -21.69 -13.22
N LEU A 168 -2.78 -22.84 -13.02
CA LEU A 168 -1.66 -22.94 -12.10
C LEU A 168 -0.45 -22.09 -12.56
N ASN A 169 -0.20 -22.00 -13.86
CA ASN A 169 0.84 -21.11 -14.39
C ASN A 169 0.52 -19.64 -14.15
N ASP A 170 -0.75 -19.24 -14.31
CA ASP A 170 -1.21 -17.88 -14.01
C ASP A 170 -1.05 -17.55 -12.52
N VAL A 171 -1.40 -18.47 -11.62
CA VAL A 171 -1.15 -18.35 -10.18
C VAL A 171 0.34 -18.13 -9.90
N ALA A 172 1.24 -18.87 -10.56
CA ALA A 172 2.68 -18.71 -10.37
C ALA A 172 3.18 -17.34 -10.85
N ALA A 173 2.64 -16.82 -11.96
CA ALA A 173 2.95 -15.50 -12.47
C ALA A 173 2.46 -14.39 -11.53
N GLN A 174 1.21 -14.48 -11.06
CA GLN A 174 0.59 -13.53 -10.15
C GLN A 174 1.26 -13.54 -8.77
N ARG A 175 1.64 -14.72 -8.26
CA ARG A 175 2.46 -14.88 -7.06
C ARG A 175 3.76 -14.07 -7.16
N ARG A 176 4.47 -14.19 -8.29
CA ARG A 176 5.70 -13.43 -8.52
C ARG A 176 5.44 -11.92 -8.53
N ALA A 177 4.36 -11.49 -9.19
CA ALA A 177 3.96 -10.09 -9.23
C ALA A 177 3.61 -9.56 -7.82
N ARG A 178 2.83 -10.32 -7.03
CA ARG A 178 2.47 -9.98 -5.64
C ARG A 178 3.71 -9.77 -4.77
N ILE A 179 4.66 -10.70 -4.79
CA ILE A 179 5.90 -10.61 -3.99
C ILE A 179 6.73 -9.41 -4.44
N THR A 180 6.83 -9.16 -5.75
CA THR A 180 7.53 -7.98 -6.29
C THR A 180 6.87 -6.67 -5.82
N MET A 181 5.54 -6.60 -5.81
CA MET A 181 4.82 -5.42 -5.33
C MET A 181 4.99 -5.17 -3.83
N ALA A 182 5.20 -6.21 -3.04
CA ALA A 182 5.50 -6.08 -1.61
C ALA A 182 6.89 -5.48 -1.34
N GLU A 183 7.81 -5.56 -2.30
CA GLU A 183 9.13 -4.90 -2.24
C GLU A 183 9.08 -3.43 -2.70
N SER A 184 8.11 -3.09 -3.55
CA SER A 184 7.98 -1.76 -4.12
C SER A 184 7.71 -0.70 -3.04
N SER A 185 8.40 0.42 -3.17
CA SER A 185 8.17 1.66 -2.42
C SER A 185 8.39 2.86 -3.33
N LEU A 186 7.92 4.03 -2.92
CA LEU A 186 8.19 5.26 -3.64
C LEU A 186 9.70 5.45 -3.88
N PRO A 187 10.10 5.73 -5.14
CA PRO A 187 11.46 6.09 -5.46
C PRO A 187 11.96 7.24 -4.59
N ILE A 188 13.22 7.17 -4.16
CA ILE A 188 13.81 8.15 -3.24
C ILE A 188 13.72 9.59 -3.76
N LEU A 189 13.78 9.78 -5.08
CA LEU A 189 13.62 11.09 -5.72
C LEU A 189 12.24 11.70 -5.45
N LEU A 190 11.17 10.90 -5.52
CA LEU A 190 9.81 11.37 -5.22
C LEU A 190 9.64 11.63 -3.72
N GLN A 191 10.24 10.80 -2.86
CA GLN A 191 10.24 11.04 -1.41
C GLN A 191 10.93 12.36 -1.07
N VAL A 192 12.12 12.63 -1.62
CA VAL A 192 12.83 13.89 -1.43
C VAL A 192 12.00 15.07 -1.91
N LEU A 193 11.29 14.94 -3.03
CA LEU A 193 10.46 16.01 -3.57
C LEU A 193 9.23 16.29 -2.69
N VAL A 194 8.58 15.24 -2.18
CA VAL A 194 7.40 15.34 -1.30
C VAL A 194 7.80 15.93 0.07
N TYR A 195 8.79 15.35 0.75
CA TYR A 195 9.21 15.84 2.06
C TYR A 195 9.99 17.17 1.97
N GLY A 196 10.79 17.35 0.92
CA GLY A 196 11.51 18.58 0.65
C GLY A 196 10.59 19.75 0.30
N GLY A 197 9.52 19.52 -0.47
CA GLY A 197 8.51 20.52 -0.75
C GLY A 197 7.81 21.02 0.52
N ALA A 198 7.42 20.10 1.41
CA ALA A 198 6.91 20.45 2.73
C ALA A 198 7.92 21.28 3.55
N PHE A 199 9.19 20.87 3.54
CA PHE A 199 10.28 21.58 4.23
C PHE A 199 10.55 22.98 3.67
N VAL A 200 10.27 23.25 2.40
CA VAL A 200 10.42 24.58 1.80
C VAL A 200 9.19 25.46 2.06
N ILE A 201 7.98 24.92 1.87
CA ILE A 201 6.74 25.70 1.94
C ILE A 201 6.43 26.12 3.39
N VAL A 202 6.60 25.21 4.36
CA VAL A 202 6.23 25.49 5.76
C VAL A 202 7.01 26.69 6.32
N PRO A 203 8.35 26.78 6.23
CA PRO A 203 9.09 27.96 6.68
C PRO A 203 8.75 29.23 5.92
N LEU A 204 8.43 29.14 4.62
CA LEU A 204 8.04 30.29 3.81
C LEU A 204 6.76 30.95 4.34
N THR A 205 5.85 30.17 4.93
CA THR A 205 4.65 30.73 5.60
C THR A 205 4.98 31.62 6.80
N PHE A 206 6.13 31.41 7.45
CA PHE A 206 6.53 32.22 8.61
C PHE A 206 6.99 33.62 8.21
N LEU A 207 7.47 33.78 6.97
CA LEU A 207 7.87 35.06 6.41
C LEU A 207 6.67 35.92 5.98
N PHE A 208 5.47 35.34 5.94
CA PHE A 208 4.25 36.08 5.64
C PHE A 208 3.80 36.88 6.86
N GLY A 209 3.93 38.20 6.77
CA GLY A 209 3.68 39.15 7.84
C GLY A 209 2.21 39.46 8.03
N LEU A 210 1.60 38.92 9.09
CA LEU A 210 0.23 39.25 9.50
C LEU A 210 0.23 40.00 10.83
N ARG A 211 -0.39 41.19 10.85
CA ARG A 211 -0.50 42.03 12.07
C ARG A 211 -1.16 41.26 13.22
N SER A 212 -2.27 40.56 12.94
CA SER A 212 -2.97 39.72 13.91
C SER A 212 -2.29 38.36 14.08
N LEU A 213 -1.85 38.04 15.30
CA LEU A 213 -1.27 36.73 15.64
C LEU A 213 -2.27 35.61 15.40
N LYS A 214 -3.55 35.81 15.71
CA LYS A 214 -4.60 34.79 15.50
C LYS A 214 -4.73 34.43 14.01
N MET A 215 -4.68 35.42 13.12
CA MET A 215 -4.75 35.19 11.67
C MET A 215 -3.50 34.50 11.14
N GLN A 216 -2.32 34.86 11.66
CA GLN A 216 -1.06 34.20 11.29
C GLN A 216 -1.08 32.72 11.67
N LEU A 217 -1.49 32.42 12.91
CA LEU A 217 -1.60 31.04 13.39
C LEU A 217 -2.61 30.24 12.57
N LEU A 218 -3.79 30.83 12.28
CA LEU A 218 -4.80 30.19 11.43
C LEU A 218 -4.22 29.87 10.05
N PHE A 219 -3.57 30.84 9.39
CA PHE A 219 -2.96 30.66 8.06
C PHE A 219 -1.90 29.55 8.05
N VAL A 220 -0.92 29.63 8.96
CA VAL A 220 0.15 28.63 9.08
C VAL A 220 -0.43 27.25 9.38
N SER A 221 -1.40 27.16 10.29
CA SER A 221 -2.03 25.89 10.66
C SER A 221 -2.82 25.27 9.51
N ALA A 222 -3.50 26.08 8.69
CA ALA A 222 -4.24 25.60 7.54
C ALA A 222 -3.30 25.03 6.47
N VAL A 223 -2.21 25.76 6.14
CA VAL A 223 -1.21 25.29 5.17
C VAL A 223 -0.50 24.04 5.68
N ALA A 224 -0.01 24.05 6.92
CA ALA A 224 0.66 22.90 7.53
C ALA A 224 -0.27 21.69 7.68
N GLY A 225 -1.55 21.93 8.01
CA GLY A 225 -2.57 20.89 8.10
C GLY A 225 -2.83 20.23 6.75
N LEU A 226 -3.02 21.02 5.69
CA LEU A 226 -3.19 20.50 4.33
C LEU A 226 -1.99 19.65 3.89
N ILE A 227 -0.77 20.19 4.05
CA ILE A 227 0.47 19.45 3.75
C ILE A 227 0.54 18.18 4.59
N GLY A 228 0.22 18.25 5.88
CA GLY A 228 0.23 17.11 6.79
C GLY A 228 -0.73 16.01 6.34
N PHE A 229 -1.97 16.34 5.97
CA PHE A 229 -2.92 15.37 5.43
C PHE A 229 -2.45 14.77 4.12
N SER A 230 -1.88 15.57 3.22
CA SER A 230 -1.31 15.04 1.97
C SER A 230 -0.14 14.08 2.23
N LEU A 231 0.75 14.41 3.16
CA LEU A 231 1.86 13.53 3.57
C LEU A 231 1.35 12.25 4.24
N LEU A 232 0.32 12.34 5.09
CA LEU A 232 -0.33 11.18 5.69
C LEU A 232 -0.86 10.24 4.61
N LEU A 233 -1.54 10.78 3.60
CA LEU A 233 -2.08 9.98 2.49
C LEU A 233 -0.96 9.30 1.70
N VAL A 234 0.13 10.01 1.41
CA VAL A 234 1.31 9.43 0.74
C VAL A 234 1.88 8.29 1.58
N VAL A 235 2.08 8.48 2.89
CA VAL A 235 2.64 7.45 3.77
C VAL A 235 1.70 6.24 3.91
N ALA A 236 0.39 6.47 3.94
CA ALA A 236 -0.61 5.41 4.04
C ALA A 236 -0.69 4.55 2.78
N LEU A 237 -0.49 5.14 1.59
CA LEU A 237 -0.55 4.43 0.31
C LEU A 237 0.80 3.90 -0.18
N ASP A 238 1.94 4.39 0.34
CA ASP A 238 3.29 3.95 -0.06
C ASP A 238 3.54 2.46 0.16
N ARG A 239 2.83 1.84 1.12
CA ARG A 239 3.02 0.44 1.51
C ARG A 239 1.73 -0.37 1.34
N PRO A 240 1.54 -1.06 0.20
CA PRO A 240 0.26 -1.66 -0.14
C PRO A 240 -0.16 -2.81 0.80
N PHE A 241 0.76 -3.41 1.54
CA PHE A 241 0.48 -4.52 2.48
C PHE A 241 0.51 -4.11 3.97
N ALA A 242 0.79 -2.84 4.29
CA ALA A 242 0.94 -2.35 5.66
C ALA A 242 -0.03 -1.20 5.96
N GLY A 243 -0.49 -1.11 7.21
CA GLY A 243 -1.46 -0.10 7.64
C GLY A 243 -2.93 -0.45 7.34
N ASP A 244 -3.81 0.51 7.63
CA ASP A 244 -5.27 0.31 7.52
C ASP A 244 -5.76 0.33 6.06
N LEU A 245 -5.10 1.10 5.18
CA LEU A 245 -5.36 1.16 3.74
C LEU A 245 -4.49 0.15 2.97
N SER A 246 -4.56 -1.12 3.38
CA SER A 246 -3.77 -2.20 2.80
C SER A 246 -4.61 -3.25 2.06
N VAL A 247 -3.95 -4.05 1.22
CA VAL A 247 -4.55 -5.19 0.53
C VAL A 247 -4.78 -6.34 1.51
N THR A 248 -6.02 -6.81 1.58
CA THR A 248 -6.41 -7.90 2.49
C THR A 248 -6.16 -9.27 1.84
N PRO A 249 -5.91 -10.32 2.66
CA PRO A 249 -5.85 -11.70 2.18
C PRO A 249 -7.24 -12.33 1.97
N GLU A 250 -8.33 -11.57 2.09
CA GLU A 250 -9.71 -12.08 2.05
C GLU A 250 -10.05 -12.88 0.79
N PRO A 251 -9.58 -12.52 -0.42
CA PRO A 251 -9.86 -13.32 -1.62
C PRO A 251 -9.44 -14.80 -1.49
N TYR A 252 -8.42 -15.13 -0.69
CA TYR A 252 -8.01 -16.53 -0.45
C TYR A 252 -8.95 -17.31 0.48
N LYS A 253 -9.93 -16.64 1.10
CA LYS A 253 -10.88 -17.20 2.05
C LYS A 253 -12.31 -17.32 1.51
N GLU A 254 -12.53 -16.91 0.27
CA GLU A 254 -13.85 -16.84 -0.34
C GLU A 254 -14.09 -17.96 -1.37
N ALA A 255 -15.34 -18.07 -1.83
CA ALA A 255 -15.77 -18.97 -2.91
C ALA A 255 -15.28 -20.42 -2.75
N ALA A 256 -14.63 -20.99 -3.77
CA ALA A 256 -14.14 -22.37 -3.74
C ALA A 256 -12.96 -22.59 -2.77
N LEU A 257 -12.31 -21.51 -2.30
CA LEU A 257 -11.24 -21.58 -1.31
C LEU A 257 -11.77 -21.57 0.13
N ALA A 258 -13.00 -21.10 0.35
CA ALA A 258 -13.65 -21.08 1.68
C ALA A 258 -13.69 -22.47 2.34
N GLN A 259 -13.76 -23.54 1.54
CA GLN A 259 -13.74 -24.92 2.03
C GLN A 259 -12.47 -25.29 2.82
N PHE A 260 -11.37 -24.56 2.65
CA PHE A 260 -10.11 -24.80 3.37
C PHE A 260 -10.07 -24.09 4.74
N TRP A 261 -10.97 -23.14 4.96
CA TRP A 261 -11.03 -22.34 6.19
C TRP A 261 -12.18 -22.75 7.10
N ALA A 262 -13.18 -23.46 6.56
CA ALA A 262 -14.30 -24.03 7.31
C ALA A 262 -13.88 -25.30 8.07
N ALA A 263 -13.01 -25.12 9.06
CA ALA A 263 -12.74 -26.10 10.12
C ALA A 263 -12.39 -25.33 11.41
N GLY A 264 -13.44 -24.90 12.11
CA GLY A 264 -13.37 -24.17 13.39
C GLY A 264 -14.65 -23.44 13.71
#